data_AF-A0A936JUI2-F1
#
_entry.id   AF-A0A936JUI2-F1
#
_cell.length_a   1.000
_cell.length_b   1.000
_cell.length_c   1.000
_cell.angle_alpha   90.00
_cell.angle_beta   90.00
_cell.angle_gamma   90.00
#
_symmetry.space_group_name_H-M   'P 1'
#
loop_
_entity.id
_entity.type
_entity.pdbx_description
1 polymer ?
#
loop_
_entity_poly.entity_id
_entity_poly.type
_entity_poly.pdbx_seq_one_letter_code
_entity_poly.pdbx_strand_id
1 'polypeptide(L)' 'MARRFETAVIVVTHDEKIIPTFKRIYHIRDGVTYEEAGEGRGFEPPPDKFAAK' A
#
# COMPACT_ATOMS: atom_id res chain seq x y z
N MET A 1 10.84 11.05 3.59
CA MET A 1 10.41 12.06 2.60
C MET A 1 8.97 12.49 2.80
N ALA A 2 7.97 11.62 2.64
CA ALA A 2 6.54 12.00 2.79
C ALA A 2 6.21 12.73 4.11
N ARG A 3 6.72 12.26 5.26
CA ARG A 3 6.51 12.91 6.57
C ARG A 3 7.14 14.30 6.70
N ARG A 4 8.20 14.60 5.94
CA ARG A 4 8.93 15.89 6.03
C ARG A 4 8.20 17.00 5.28
N PHE A 5 7.44 16.64 4.26
CA PHE A 5 6.79 17.57 3.33
C PHE A 5 5.26 17.43 3.36
N GLU A 6 4.72 16.75 4.38
CA GLU A 6 3.27 16.52 4.56
C GLU A 6 2.59 15.99 3.29
N THR A 7 3.33 15.21 2.50
CA THR A 7 2.88 14.76 1.19
C THR A 7 2.16 13.42 1.32
N ALA A 8 0.96 13.33 0.76
CA ALA A 8 0.28 12.05 0.58
C ALA A 8 1.03 11.20 -0.45
N VAL A 9 1.19 9.90 -0.16
CA VAL A 9 1.67 8.90 -1.11
C VAL A 9 0.51 8.02 -1.49
N ILE A 10 0.27 7.87 -2.79
CA ILE A 10 -0.77 7.00 -3.32
C ILE A 10 -0.07 5.89 -4.10
N VAL A 11 -0.44 4.64 -3.81
CA VAL A 11 0.07 3.46 -4.51
C VAL A 11 -1.06 2.85 -5.31
N VAL A 12 -0.88 2.72 -6.62
CA VAL A 12 -1.78 1.98 -7.51
C VAL A 12 -1.13 0.64 -7.79
N THR A 13 -1.77 -0.44 -7.36
CA THR A 13 -1.21 -1.79 -7.48
C THR A 13 -2.31 -2.82 -7.69
N HIS A 14 -1.91 -3.94 -8.29
CA HIS A 14 -2.69 -5.16 -8.38
C HIS A 14 -2.00 -6.31 -7.61
N ASP A 15 -0.88 -6.04 -6.94
CA ASP A 15 -0.19 -7.03 -6.10
C ASP A 15 -0.94 -7.20 -4.77
N GLU A 16 -1.73 -8.25 -4.70
CA GLU A 16 -2.53 -8.60 -3.54
C GLU A 16 -1.70 -8.83 -2.26
N LYS A 17 -0.40 -9.12 -2.38
CA LYS A 17 0.46 -9.39 -1.21
C LYS A 17 0.73 -8.15 -0.37
N ILE A 18 0.74 -6.97 -0.99
CA ILE A 18 1.02 -5.71 -0.29
C ILE A 18 -0.25 -4.97 0.13
N ILE A 19 -1.42 -5.30 -0.44
CA ILE A 19 -2.71 -4.66 -0.11
C ILE A 19 -3.00 -4.67 1.41
N PRO A 20 -2.79 -5.78 2.16
CA PRO A 20 -3.02 -5.81 3.60
C PRO A 20 -2.17 -4.82 4.41
N THR A 21 -1.11 -4.23 3.82
CA THR A 21 -0.24 -3.28 4.52
C THR A 21 -0.79 -1.85 4.56
N PHE A 22 -1.79 -1.55 3.74
CA PHE A 22 -2.36 -0.21 3.65
C PHE A 22 -3.50 -0.04 4.64
N LYS A 23 -3.63 1.17 5.20
CA LYS A 23 -4.72 1.53 6.13
C LYS A 23 -6.00 1.99 5.43
N ARG A 24 -5.88 2.41 4.17
CA ARG A 24 -6.99 2.90 3.34
C ARG A 24 -6.79 2.36 1.94
N ILE A 25 -7.84 1.75 1.41
CA ILE A 25 -7.86 1.16 0.08
C ILE A 25 -8.93 1.88 -0.73
N TYR A 26 -8.61 2.20 -1.97
CA TYR A 26 -9.54 2.82 -2.90
C TYR A 26 -9.74 1.91 -4.11
N HIS A 27 -10.97 1.45 -4.29
CA HIS A 27 -11.37 0.73 -5.49
C HIS A 27 -11.96 1.70 -6.49
N ILE A 28 -11.38 1.76 -7.69
CA ILE A 28 -11.92 2.58 -8.79
C ILE A 28 -12.60 1.63 -9.77
N ARG A 29 -13.90 1.81 -10.00
CA ARG A 29 -14.71 1.05 -10.97
C ARG A 29 -15.60 2.01 -11.74
N ASP A 30 -15.57 1.95 -13.07
CA ASP A 30 -16.35 2.82 -13.96
C ASP A 30 -16.21 4.33 -13.64
N GLY A 31 -14.99 4.75 -13.25
CA GLY A 31 -14.70 6.13 -12.85
C GLY A 31 -15.19 6.54 -11.45
N VAL A 32 -15.78 5.61 -10.70
CA VAL A 32 -16.26 5.83 -9.32
C VAL A 32 -15.28 5.23 -8.31
N THR A 33 -14.96 6.02 -7.28
CA THR A 33 -14.06 5.62 -6.20
C THR A 33 -14.85 5.15 -4.99
N TYR A 34 -14.51 3.98 -4.48
CA TYR A 34 -15.06 3.40 -3.25
C TYR A 34 -13.94 3.27 -2.22
N GLU A 35 -14.16 3.80 -1.02
CA GLU A 35 -13.22 3.69 0.10
C GLU A 35 -13.50 2.43 0.92
N GLU A 36 -12.45 1.70 1.23
CA GLU A 36 -12.47 0.54 2.11
C GLU A 36 -11.39 0.69 3.19
N ALA A 37 -11.73 0.30 4.42
CA ALA A 37 -10.77 0.26 5.52
C ALA A 37 -9.77 -0.85 5.27
N GLY A 38 -8.49 -0.49 5.13
CA GLY A 38 -7.41 -1.46 4.95
C GLY A 38 -6.91 -1.99 6.30
N GLU A 39 -6.28 -3.16 6.28
CA GLU A 39 -5.85 -3.86 7.48
C GLU A 39 -4.65 -3.20 8.17
N GLY A 40 -3.82 -2.44 7.44
CA GLY A 40 -2.67 -1.73 7.97
C GLY A 40 -1.61 -2.63 8.61
N ARG A 41 -1.46 -3.88 8.15
CA ARG A 41 -0.45 -4.83 8.64
C ARG A 41 0.97 -4.30 8.39
N GLY A 42 1.92 -4.70 9.23
CA GLY A 42 3.34 -4.47 8.95
C GLY A 42 3.74 -5.18 7.66
N PHE A 43 4.54 -4.53 6.82
CA PHE A 43 5.17 -5.21 5.69
C PHE A 43 6.32 -6.07 6.22
N GLU A 44 6.14 -7.40 6.20
CA GLU A 44 7.23 -8.33 6.43
C GLU A 44 7.81 -8.74 5.07
N PRO A 45 9.01 -8.26 4.71
CA PRO A 45 9.65 -8.68 3.48
C PRO A 45 9.98 -10.18 3.57
N PRO A 46 9.89 -10.92 2.45
CA PRO A 46 10.39 -12.28 2.41
C PRO A 46 11.87 -12.31 2.82
N PRO A 47 12.31 -13.29 3.63
CA PRO A 47 13.67 -13.36 4.18
C PRO A 47 14.75 -13.33 3.08
N ASP A 48 14.43 -13.82 1.88
CA ASP A 48 15.42 -14.09 0.84
C ASP A 48 15.67 -12.92 -0.13
N LYS A 49 14.91 -11.82 -0.04
CA LYS A 49 14.98 -10.74 -1.04
C LYS A 49 15.94 -9.60 -0.71
N PHE A 50 16.52 -9.58 0.49
CA PHE A 50 17.46 -8.53 0.91
C PHE A 50 18.84 -9.07 1.34
N ALA A 51 19.08 -10.38 1.23
CA ALA A 51 20.38 -11.01 1.44
C ALA A 51 21.25 -10.93 0.19
N ALA A 52 21.52 -9.72 -0.31
CA ALA A 52 22.62 -9.47 -1.24
C ALA A 52 22.95 -7.98 -1.22
N LYS A 53 23.86 -7.62 -0.32
CA LYS A 53 24.72 -6.46 -0.51
C LYS A 53 26.12 -6.98 -0.77
#